data_AF-A0A2W4RQA8-F1
#
_entry.id   AF-A0A2W4RQA8-F1
#
_cell.length_a   1.000
_cell.length_b   1.000
_cell.length_c   1.000
_cell.angle_alpha   90.00
_cell.angle_beta   90.00
_cell.angle_gamma   90.00
#
_symmetry.space_group_name_H-M   'P 1'
#
loop_
_entity.id
_entity.type
_entity.pdbx_description
1 polymer ?
#
loop_
_entity_poly.entity_id
_entity_poly.type
_entity_poly.pdbx_seq_one_letter_code
_entity_poly.pdbx_strand_id
1 'polypeptide(L)'
;MSLPSSPPPPAGTTATAEYRELRATIRERGTVRVVLAAAAFFVWAPLAAFTPHEPGEAWRALIPLVVLWAGFEVVYALHVGVERIGRYLQVAYEADRVDLPAWERTAMRLATSPGADTGADPLFFRLFGLAALINLGPLFPQLHETARVAGGQIQLVVVVVLHVAYALRLFQARRFAAEQRARDLHAFQTIRNADWSGPTPPA
;
A
#
# COMPACT_ATOMS: atom_id res chain seq x y z
N MET A 1 50.87 -7.79 -7.47
CA MET A 1 50.70 -6.33 -7.48
C MET A 1 49.40 -6.03 -6.76
N SER A 2 49.47 -5.83 -5.44
CA SER A 2 48.29 -5.66 -4.58
C SER A 2 47.90 -4.19 -4.58
N LEU A 3 46.65 -3.89 -4.93
CA LEU A 3 46.13 -2.52 -4.85
C LEU A 3 46.09 -2.08 -3.37
N PRO A 4 46.50 -0.84 -3.04
CA PRO A 4 46.34 -0.33 -1.69
C PRO A 4 44.86 -0.28 -1.33
N SER A 5 44.49 -1.00 -0.27
CA SER A 5 43.16 -0.94 0.32
C SER A 5 42.87 0.49 0.76
N SER A 6 41.88 1.14 0.15
CA SER A 6 41.41 2.43 0.59
C SER A 6 40.95 2.34 2.05
N PRO A 7 41.27 3.33 2.91
CA PRO A 7 40.82 3.32 4.29
C PRO A 7 39.28 3.33 4.34
N PRO A 8 38.65 2.60 5.28
CA PRO A 8 37.20 2.61 5.43
C PRO A 8 36.71 4.04 5.70
N PRO A 9 35.61 4.49 5.08
CA PRO A 9 35.07 5.81 5.33
C PRO A 9 34.70 5.95 6.82
N PRO A 10 34.81 7.15 7.41
CA PRO A 10 34.45 7.36 8.80
C PRO A 10 32.98 6.96 9.03
N ALA A 11 32.74 6.09 10.01
CA ALA A 11 31.45 5.42 10.27
C ALA A 11 30.23 6.36 10.40
N GLY A 12 30.43 7.67 10.58
CA GLY A 12 29.37 8.67 10.62
C GLY A 12 28.84 9.15 9.27
N THR A 13 29.63 9.10 8.18
CA THR A 13 29.21 9.69 6.89
C THR A 13 28.33 8.73 6.09
N THR A 14 28.64 7.43 6.10
CA THR A 14 27.87 6.40 5.40
C THR A 14 26.49 6.19 6.03
N ALA A 15 26.42 6.06 7.36
CA ALA A 15 25.15 5.90 8.09
C ALA A 15 24.22 7.11 7.92
N THR A 16 24.78 8.32 7.92
CA THR A 16 23.99 9.55 7.69
C THR A 16 23.51 9.65 6.25
N ALA A 17 24.34 9.24 5.28
CA ALA A 17 23.96 9.19 3.88
C ALA A 17 22.85 8.17 3.64
N GLU A 18 23.00 6.95 4.15
CA GLU A 18 21.97 5.90 4.05
C GLU A 18 20.64 6.35 4.66
N TYR A 19 20.65 6.90 5.88
CA TYR A 19 19.44 7.46 6.51
C TYR A 19 18.75 8.49 5.61
N ARG A 20 19.53 9.40 5.02
CA ARG A 20 19.00 10.45 4.12
C ARG A 20 18.38 9.86 2.86
N GLU A 21 19.05 8.91 2.22
CA GLU A 21 18.55 8.27 0.99
C GLU A 21 17.27 7.47 1.24
N LEU A 22 17.18 6.76 2.37
CA LEU A 22 15.98 6.03 2.75
C LEU A 22 14.80 6.97 3.05
N ARG A 23 15.04 8.11 3.71
CA ARG A 23 14.01 9.16 3.90
C ARG A 23 13.59 9.78 2.57
N ALA A 24 14.53 10.03 1.67
CA ALA A 24 14.23 10.50 0.32
C ALA A 24 13.33 9.51 -0.43
N THR A 25 13.66 8.22 -0.37
CA THR A 25 12.86 7.13 -0.95
C THR A 25 11.45 7.08 -0.38
N ILE A 26 11.28 7.21 0.93
CA ILE A 26 9.96 7.28 1.59
C ILE A 26 9.14 8.44 1.03
N ARG A 27 9.74 9.63 0.94
CA ARG A 27 9.08 10.83 0.42
C ARG A 27 8.66 10.65 -1.04
N GLU A 28 9.56 10.18 -1.89
CA GLU A 28 9.31 9.94 -3.30
C GLU A 28 8.15 8.95 -3.49
N ARG A 29 8.22 7.77 -2.87
CA ARG A 29 7.16 6.76 -2.96
C ARG A 29 5.84 7.24 -2.37
N GLY A 30 5.89 8.06 -1.31
CA GLY A 30 4.71 8.73 -0.75
C GLY A 30 4.01 9.60 -1.77
N THR A 31 4.75 10.46 -2.49
CA THR A 31 4.23 11.30 -3.57
C THR A 31 3.70 10.47 -4.74
N VAL A 32 4.49 9.49 -5.21
CA VAL A 32 4.12 8.61 -6.32
C VAL A 32 2.81 7.88 -6.02
N ARG A 33 2.60 7.42 -4.79
CA ARG A 33 1.37 6.76 -4.37
C ARG A 33 0.14 7.65 -4.57
N VAL A 34 0.21 8.93 -4.19
CA VAL A 34 -0.92 9.87 -4.35
C VAL A 34 -1.17 10.17 -5.83
N VAL A 35 -0.11 10.37 -6.62
CA VAL A 35 -0.21 10.62 -8.07
C VAL A 35 -0.85 9.43 -8.78
N LEU A 36 -0.43 8.20 -8.46
CA LEU A 36 -0.99 7.00 -9.08
C LEU A 36 -2.43 6.72 -8.67
N ALA A 37 -2.79 6.99 -7.41
CA ALA A 37 -4.18 6.94 -6.99
C ALA A 37 -5.04 7.93 -7.81
N ALA A 38 -4.60 9.19 -7.93
CA ALA A 38 -5.30 10.20 -8.73
C ALA A 38 -5.43 9.76 -10.20
N ALA A 39 -4.34 9.30 -10.81
CA ALA A 39 -4.33 8.79 -12.19
C ALA A 39 -5.32 7.62 -12.38
N ALA A 40 -5.37 6.68 -11.43
CA ALA A 40 -6.32 5.57 -11.47
C ALA A 40 -7.77 6.06 -11.48
N PHE A 41 -8.13 7.05 -10.66
CA PHE A 41 -9.48 7.64 -10.67
C PHE A 41 -9.76 8.44 -11.95
N PHE A 42 -8.79 9.17 -12.48
CA PHE A 42 -8.92 9.90 -13.75
C PHE A 42 -9.13 8.98 -14.95
N VAL A 43 -8.53 7.79 -14.96
CA VAL A 43 -8.76 6.78 -16.00
C VAL A 43 -10.06 6.02 -15.75
N TRP A 44 -10.35 5.66 -14.50
CA TRP A 44 -11.56 4.93 -14.13
C TRP A 44 -12.84 5.70 -14.43
N ALA A 45 -12.92 6.98 -14.05
CA ALA A 45 -14.14 7.77 -14.17
C ALA A 45 -14.72 7.84 -15.60
N PRO A 46 -13.95 8.16 -16.67
CA PRO A 46 -14.47 8.16 -18.03
C PRO A 46 -14.82 6.74 -18.50
N LEU A 47 -14.07 5.71 -18.10
CA LEU A 47 -14.43 4.33 -18.43
C LEU A 47 -15.77 3.94 -17.79
N ALA A 48 -15.99 4.28 -16.53
CA ALA A 48 -17.27 4.05 -15.86
C ALA A 48 -18.41 4.85 -16.49
N ALA A 49 -18.16 6.10 -16.92
CA ALA A 49 -19.18 6.98 -17.48
C ALA A 49 -19.56 6.66 -18.94
N PHE A 50 -18.58 6.28 -19.77
CA PHE A 50 -18.75 6.19 -21.22
C PHE A 50 -18.70 4.76 -21.77
N THR A 51 -18.44 3.75 -20.94
CA THR A 51 -18.60 2.36 -21.40
C THR A 51 -20.07 2.11 -21.74
N PRO A 52 -20.41 1.69 -22.97
CA PRO A 52 -21.79 1.39 -23.34
C PRO A 52 -22.27 0.13 -22.62
N HIS A 53 -23.52 0.17 -22.15
CA HIS A 53 -24.17 -0.92 -21.44
C HIS A 53 -25.35 -1.40 -22.27
N GLU A 54 -25.22 -2.59 -22.87
CA GLU A 54 -26.27 -3.24 -23.64
C GLU A 54 -26.70 -4.56 -22.95
N PRO A 55 -27.97 -4.97 -23.08
CA PRO A 55 -28.42 -6.26 -22.57
C PRO A 55 -27.57 -7.42 -23.14
N GLY A 56 -26.96 -8.20 -22.25
CA GLY A 56 -26.07 -9.30 -22.65
C GLY A 56 -24.59 -8.94 -22.75
N GLU A 57 -24.21 -7.72 -22.35
CA GLU A 57 -22.81 -7.27 -22.30
C GLU A 57 -22.36 -6.83 -20.91
N ALA A 58 -22.94 -7.42 -19.85
CA ALA A 58 -22.67 -7.03 -18.46
C ALA A 58 -21.18 -7.15 -18.07
N TRP A 59 -20.42 -8.02 -18.75
CA TRP A 59 -18.98 -8.14 -18.56
C TRP A 59 -18.21 -6.84 -18.84
N ARG A 60 -18.77 -5.89 -19.61
CA ARG A 60 -18.13 -4.58 -19.86
C ARG A 60 -17.97 -3.75 -18.59
N ALA A 61 -18.81 -3.95 -17.57
CA ALA A 61 -18.64 -3.33 -16.26
C ALA A 61 -17.34 -3.77 -15.54
N LEU A 62 -16.67 -4.83 -16.01
CA LEU A 62 -15.38 -5.27 -15.49
C LEU A 62 -14.22 -4.39 -15.97
N ILE A 63 -14.34 -3.69 -17.10
CA ILE A 63 -13.28 -2.82 -17.64
C ILE A 63 -12.87 -1.76 -16.61
N PRO A 64 -13.79 -0.89 -16.13
CA PRO A 64 -13.45 0.07 -15.09
C PRO A 64 -13.05 -0.61 -13.75
N LEU A 65 -13.61 -1.78 -13.41
CA LEU A 65 -13.21 -2.51 -12.20
C LEU A 65 -11.73 -2.93 -12.25
N VAL A 66 -11.23 -3.41 -13.39
CA VAL A 66 -9.81 -3.80 -13.56
C VAL A 66 -8.88 -2.60 -13.34
N VAL A 67 -9.28 -1.41 -13.80
CA VAL A 67 -8.50 -0.18 -13.55
C VAL A 67 -8.45 0.15 -12.05
N LEU A 68 -9.58 0.06 -11.34
CA LEU A 68 -9.60 0.22 -9.88
C LEU A 68 -8.75 -0.82 -9.16
N TRP A 69 -8.80 -2.07 -9.62
CA TRP A 69 -8.01 -3.14 -9.05
C TRP A 69 -6.51 -2.86 -9.23
N ALA A 70 -6.06 -2.65 -10.46
CA ALA A 70 -4.67 -2.38 -10.76
C ALA A 70 -4.14 -1.14 -10.02
N GLY A 71 -4.91 -0.04 -10.01
CA GLY A 71 -4.56 1.18 -9.29
C GLY A 71 -4.39 0.95 -7.79
N PHE A 72 -5.32 0.19 -7.19
CA PHE A 72 -5.25 -0.15 -5.78
C PHE A 72 -4.03 -1.01 -5.43
N GLU A 73 -3.71 -2.04 -6.21
CA GLU A 73 -2.56 -2.92 -5.95
C GLU A 73 -1.24 -2.15 -5.96
N VAL A 74 -1.08 -1.23 -6.92
CA VAL A 74 0.12 -0.40 -7.00
C VAL A 74 0.24 0.53 -5.79
N VAL A 75 -0.87 1.19 -5.41
CA VAL A 75 -0.94 2.04 -4.20
C VAL A 75 -0.61 1.24 -2.94
N TYR A 76 -1.18 0.04 -2.82
CA TYR A 76 -0.97 -0.88 -1.71
C TYR A 76 0.49 -1.33 -1.63
N ALA A 77 1.10 -1.78 -2.74
CA ALA A 77 2.49 -2.20 -2.78
C ALA A 77 3.45 -1.06 -2.38
N LEU A 78 3.21 0.16 -2.86
CA LEU A 78 3.99 1.34 -2.48
C LEU A 78 3.84 1.66 -0.99
N HIS A 79 2.63 1.57 -0.44
CA HIS A 79 2.38 1.78 0.99
C HIS A 79 3.15 0.77 1.85
N VAL A 80 2.99 -0.53 1.58
CA VAL A 80 3.68 -1.62 2.28
C VAL A 80 5.20 -1.42 2.24
N GLY A 81 5.75 -1.04 1.08
CA GLY A 81 7.18 -0.79 0.91
C GLY A 81 7.69 0.40 1.73
N VAL A 82 6.95 1.51 1.77
CA VAL A 82 7.31 2.70 2.56
C VAL A 82 7.28 2.41 4.06
N GLU A 83 6.24 1.73 4.53
CA GLU A 83 6.10 1.37 5.95
C GLU A 83 7.27 0.49 6.41
N ARG A 84 7.67 -0.49 5.59
CA ARG A 84 8.82 -1.36 5.88
C ARG A 84 10.13 -0.58 6.01
N ILE A 85 10.41 0.35 5.09
CA ILE A 85 11.61 1.20 5.19
C ILE A 85 11.54 2.05 6.47
N GLY A 86 10.37 2.60 6.80
CA GLY A 86 10.18 3.35 8.04
C GLY A 86 10.48 2.52 9.31
N ARG A 87 10.07 1.24 9.34
CA ARG A 87 10.37 0.34 10.46
C ARG A 87 11.86 0.01 10.56
N TYR A 88 12.53 -0.21 9.43
CA TYR A 88 13.99 -0.36 9.40
C TYR A 88 14.66 0.88 9.99
N LEU A 89 14.27 2.08 9.54
CA LEU A 89 14.83 3.33 10.04
C LEU A 89 14.67 3.49 11.56
N GLN A 90 13.49 3.15 12.07
CA GLN A 90 13.20 3.20 13.50
C GLN A 90 14.15 2.28 14.31
N VAL A 91 14.38 1.05 13.84
CA VAL A 91 15.20 0.07 14.56
C VAL A 91 16.70 0.35 14.40
N ALA A 92 17.15 0.74 13.21
CA ALA A 92 18.56 0.94 12.89
C ALA A 92 19.11 2.29 13.39
N TYR A 93 18.30 3.35 13.41
CA TYR A 93 18.78 4.70 13.71
C TYR A 93 18.15 5.36 14.95
N GLU A 94 16.91 5.02 15.32
CA GLU A 94 16.22 5.72 16.43
C GLU A 94 16.27 4.97 17.77
N ALA A 95 16.50 3.66 17.79
CA ALA A 95 16.29 2.84 18.98
C ALA A 95 17.29 3.14 20.13
N ASP A 96 18.55 3.45 19.82
CA ASP A 96 19.63 3.59 20.81
C ASP A 96 20.26 5.00 20.82
N ARG A 97 19.76 5.92 19.98
CA ARG A 97 20.28 7.31 19.89
C ARG A 97 19.35 8.28 20.59
N VAL A 98 19.81 8.83 21.71
CA VAL A 98 19.11 9.86 22.50
C VAL A 98 19.11 11.21 21.77
N ASP A 99 20.11 11.44 20.90
CA ASP A 99 20.37 12.75 20.29
C ASP A 99 19.62 12.99 18.98
N LEU A 100 18.91 11.98 18.45
CA LEU A 100 18.11 12.12 17.23
C LEU A 100 16.64 12.38 17.58
N PRO A 101 15.93 13.25 16.82
CA PRO A 101 14.50 13.37 16.93
C PRO A 101 13.86 12.00 16.66
N ALA A 102 13.25 11.40 17.69
CA ALA A 102 12.59 10.10 17.63
C ALA A 102 11.23 10.21 16.92
N TRP A 103 11.25 10.71 15.68
CA TRP A 103 10.07 11.05 14.90
C TRP A 103 9.22 9.82 14.64
N GLU A 104 9.79 8.68 14.21
CA GLU A 104 9.01 7.47 13.92
C GLU A 104 8.34 6.92 15.19
N ARG A 105 9.05 6.90 16.32
CA ARG A 105 8.47 6.54 17.63
C ARG A 105 7.36 7.51 18.06
N THR A 106 7.56 8.80 17.82
CA THR A 106 6.56 9.83 18.17
C THR A 106 5.32 9.71 17.29
N ALA A 107 5.49 9.50 15.98
CA ALA A 107 4.40 9.26 15.05
C ALA A 107 3.61 7.99 15.39
N MET A 108 4.29 6.91 15.81
CA MET A 108 3.62 5.70 16.31
C MET A 108 2.78 5.98 17.56
N ARG A 109 3.36 6.67 18.56
CA ARG A 109 2.64 7.04 19.78
C ARG A 109 1.41 7.89 19.46
N LEU A 110 1.56 8.86 18.54
CA LEU A 110 0.45 9.67 18.06
C LEU A 110 -0.64 8.79 17.44
N ALA A 111 -0.28 7.80 16.62
CA ALA A 111 -1.25 6.89 16.01
C ALA A 111 -2.03 6.02 17.02
N THR A 112 -1.53 5.87 18.24
CA THR A 112 -2.23 5.17 19.34
C THR A 112 -2.97 6.10 20.30
N SER A 113 -2.82 7.42 20.15
CA SER A 113 -3.45 8.39 21.03
C SER A 113 -4.97 8.47 20.76
N PRO A 114 -5.81 8.57 21.82
CA PRO A 114 -7.24 8.81 21.65
C PRO A 114 -7.50 10.03 20.77
N GLY A 115 -8.38 9.89 19.75
CA GLY A 115 -8.72 10.97 18.83
C GLY A 115 -7.76 11.15 17.65
N ALA A 116 -6.71 10.33 17.52
CA ALA A 116 -5.80 10.38 16.36
C ALA A 116 -6.38 9.76 15.07
N ASP A 117 -7.63 9.27 15.12
CA ASP A 117 -8.35 8.68 13.98
C ASP A 117 -8.70 9.69 12.86
N THR A 118 -8.28 10.95 12.99
CA THR A 118 -8.50 12.01 12.00
C THR A 118 -7.55 11.94 10.79
N GLY A 119 -6.65 10.95 10.74
CA GLY A 119 -5.72 10.78 9.63
C GLY A 119 -6.42 10.39 8.32
N ALA A 120 -5.91 10.91 7.20
CA ALA A 120 -6.32 10.46 5.87
C ALA A 120 -6.06 8.95 5.71
N ASP A 121 -7.03 8.24 5.13
CA ASP A 121 -6.94 6.80 4.84
C ASP A 121 -5.76 6.52 3.88
N PRO A 122 -4.65 5.92 4.34
CA PRO A 122 -3.41 5.87 3.59
C PRO A 122 -3.47 4.93 2.37
N LEU A 123 -4.48 4.06 2.32
CA LEU A 123 -4.75 3.15 1.20
C LEU A 123 -5.84 3.68 0.28
N PHE A 124 -6.46 4.82 0.61
CA PHE A 124 -7.66 5.33 -0.06
C PHE A 124 -8.78 4.27 -0.12
N PHE A 125 -8.85 3.37 0.87
CA PHE A 125 -9.79 2.26 0.92
C PHE A 125 -11.24 2.73 0.75
N ARG A 126 -11.61 3.84 1.40
CA ARG A 126 -12.96 4.42 1.26
C ARG A 126 -13.25 4.87 -0.18
N LEU A 127 -12.29 5.49 -0.86
CA LEU A 127 -12.46 6.01 -2.22
C LEU A 127 -12.54 4.86 -3.24
N PHE A 128 -11.63 3.89 -3.17
CA PHE A 128 -11.66 2.71 -4.03
C PHE A 128 -12.93 1.87 -3.81
N GLY A 129 -13.36 1.71 -2.55
CA GLY A 129 -14.61 1.03 -2.22
C GLY A 129 -15.84 1.76 -2.78
N LEU A 130 -15.92 3.08 -2.62
CA LEU A 130 -17.01 3.88 -3.18
C LEU A 130 -17.03 3.80 -4.72
N ALA A 131 -15.86 3.90 -5.37
CA ALA A 131 -15.76 3.76 -6.81
C ALA A 131 -16.23 2.38 -7.31
N ALA A 132 -15.89 1.30 -6.60
CA ALA A 132 -16.40 -0.03 -6.93
C ALA A 132 -17.93 -0.15 -6.80
N LEU A 133 -18.54 0.55 -5.83
CA LEU A 133 -19.99 0.61 -5.71
C LEU A 133 -20.62 1.41 -6.85
N ILE A 134 -20.05 2.56 -7.19
CA ILE A 134 -20.48 3.37 -8.34
C ILE A 134 -20.37 2.56 -9.63
N ASN A 135 -19.34 1.72 -9.75
CA ASN A 135 -19.11 0.84 -10.89
C ASN A 135 -20.26 -0.14 -11.16
N LEU A 136 -21.03 -0.51 -10.13
CA LEU A 136 -22.22 -1.35 -10.26
C LEU A 136 -23.47 -0.55 -10.66
N GLY A 137 -23.46 0.77 -10.50
CA GLY A 137 -24.58 1.68 -10.77
C GLY A 137 -25.24 1.46 -12.13
N PRO A 138 -24.47 1.45 -13.24
CA PRO A 138 -25.02 1.25 -14.58
C PRO A 138 -25.73 -0.09 -14.82
N LEU A 139 -25.43 -1.13 -14.02
CA LEU A 139 -26.04 -2.45 -14.19
C LEU A 139 -27.47 -2.49 -13.65
N PHE A 140 -27.81 -1.68 -12.63
CA PHE A 140 -29.10 -1.74 -11.93
C PHE A 140 -30.32 -1.60 -12.87
N PRO A 141 -30.38 -0.62 -13.79
CA PRO A 141 -31.53 -0.48 -14.68
C PRO A 141 -31.70 -1.64 -15.66
N GLN A 142 -30.62 -2.35 -15.98
CA GLN A 142 -30.57 -3.37 -17.04
C GLN A 142 -30.55 -4.82 -16.50
N LEU A 143 -30.60 -5.02 -15.18
CA LEU A 143 -30.48 -6.35 -14.55
C LEU A 143 -31.48 -7.36 -15.14
N HIS A 144 -32.74 -6.94 -15.23
CA HIS A 144 -33.82 -7.81 -15.65
C HIS A 144 -33.75 -8.14 -17.15
N GLU A 145 -33.39 -7.17 -17.99
CA GLU A 145 -33.19 -7.39 -19.43
C GLU A 145 -32.00 -8.32 -19.68
N THR A 146 -30.88 -8.04 -19.00
CA THR A 146 -29.68 -8.88 -19.06
C THR A 146 -29.98 -10.32 -18.64
N ALA A 147 -30.75 -10.52 -17.56
CA ALA A 147 -31.10 -11.86 -17.09
C ALA A 147 -31.95 -12.68 -18.06
N ARG A 148 -32.64 -12.03 -19.02
CA ARG A 148 -33.45 -12.70 -20.06
C ARG A 148 -32.65 -13.07 -21.30
N VAL A 149 -31.49 -12.46 -21.52
CA VAL A 149 -30.60 -12.80 -22.62
C VAL A 149 -29.92 -14.15 -22.33
N ALA A 150 -29.78 -14.99 -23.36
CA ALA A 150 -29.08 -16.27 -23.23
C ALA A 150 -27.66 -16.05 -22.66
N GLY A 151 -27.37 -16.69 -21.52
CA GLY A 151 -26.09 -16.55 -20.82
C GLY A 151 -25.93 -15.27 -19.97
N GLY A 152 -26.87 -14.33 -20.01
CA GLY A 152 -26.77 -13.07 -19.26
C GLY A 152 -26.79 -13.27 -17.73
N GLN A 153 -27.50 -14.28 -17.23
CA GLN A 153 -27.43 -14.67 -15.81
C GLN A 153 -26.01 -15.04 -15.38
N ILE A 154 -25.28 -15.81 -16.21
CA ILE A 154 -23.89 -16.20 -15.93
C ILE A 154 -23.00 -14.95 -15.90
N GLN A 155 -23.19 -14.03 -16.86
CA GLN A 155 -22.42 -12.78 -16.87
C GLN A 155 -22.65 -11.96 -15.60
N LEU A 156 -23.90 -11.80 -15.16
CA LEU A 156 -24.24 -11.11 -13.91
C LEU A 156 -23.56 -11.77 -12.70
N VAL A 157 -23.60 -13.10 -12.61
CA VAL A 157 -22.91 -13.85 -11.54
C VAL A 157 -21.41 -13.58 -11.56
N VAL A 158 -20.76 -13.65 -12.73
CA VAL A 158 -19.32 -13.37 -12.87
C VAL A 158 -19.00 -11.95 -12.42
N VAL A 159 -19.80 -10.97 -12.85
CA VAL A 159 -19.61 -9.56 -12.48
C VAL A 159 -19.72 -9.38 -10.97
N VAL A 160 -20.77 -9.92 -10.34
CA VAL A 160 -20.96 -9.84 -8.89
C VAL A 160 -19.80 -10.51 -8.14
N VAL A 161 -19.41 -11.73 -8.53
CA VAL A 161 -18.32 -12.46 -7.90
C VAL A 161 -17.01 -11.67 -7.95
N LEU A 162 -16.69 -11.05 -9.09
CA LEU A 162 -15.47 -10.26 -9.23
C LEU A 162 -15.49 -8.97 -8.41
N HIS A 163 -16.65 -8.31 -8.28
CA HIS A 163 -16.78 -7.16 -7.38
C HIS A 163 -16.64 -7.56 -5.91
N VAL A 164 -17.22 -8.69 -5.50
CA VAL A 164 -17.05 -9.24 -4.15
C VAL A 164 -15.59 -9.60 -3.90
N ALA A 165 -14.91 -10.24 -4.86
CA ALA A 165 -13.50 -10.56 -4.75
C ALA A 165 -12.63 -9.30 -4.59
N TYR A 166 -12.92 -8.25 -5.36
CA TYR A 166 -12.24 -6.96 -5.22
C TYR A 166 -12.48 -6.34 -3.84
N ALA A 167 -13.73 -6.31 -3.36
CA ALA A 167 -14.06 -5.79 -2.04
C ALA A 167 -13.32 -6.57 -0.92
N LEU A 168 -13.34 -7.91 -0.97
CA LEU A 168 -12.59 -8.76 -0.05
C LEU A 168 -11.08 -8.44 -0.08
N ARG A 169 -10.52 -8.21 -1.28
CA ARG A 169 -9.11 -7.83 -1.44
C ARG A 169 -8.80 -6.49 -0.78
N LEU A 170 -9.69 -5.49 -0.88
CA LEU A 170 -9.56 -4.21 -0.18
C LEU A 170 -9.53 -4.40 1.34
N PHE A 171 -10.44 -5.21 1.88
CA PHE A 171 -10.50 -5.50 3.31
C PHE A 171 -9.25 -6.24 3.80
N GLN A 172 -8.79 -7.25 3.06
CA GLN A 172 -7.58 -8.00 3.37
C GLN A 172 -6.35 -7.09 3.38
N ALA A 173 -6.20 -6.20 2.38
CA ALA A 173 -5.10 -5.23 2.35
C ALA A 173 -5.10 -4.32 3.58
N ARG A 174 -6.28 -3.78 3.94
CA ARG A 174 -6.42 -2.88 5.09
C ARG A 174 -6.03 -3.58 6.39
N ARG A 175 -6.51 -4.81 6.60
CA ARG A 175 -6.15 -5.62 7.78
C ARG A 175 -4.66 -5.94 7.80
N PHE A 176 -4.12 -6.40 6.68
CA PHE A 176 -2.70 -6.70 6.56
C PHE A 176 -1.83 -5.49 6.87
N ALA A 177 -2.14 -4.31 6.30
CA ALA A 177 -1.38 -3.08 6.52
C ALA A 177 -1.39 -2.63 8.00
N ALA A 178 -2.53 -2.79 8.68
CA ALA A 178 -2.63 -2.49 10.11
C ALA A 178 -1.74 -3.42 10.95
N GLU A 179 -1.70 -4.71 10.63
CA GLU A 179 -0.92 -5.72 11.36
C GLU A 179 0.57 -5.75 10.95
N GLN A 180 0.89 -5.31 9.72
CA GLN A 180 2.25 -5.37 9.17
C GLN A 180 3.22 -4.55 10.01
N ARG A 181 2.83 -3.36 10.47
CA ARG A 181 3.72 -2.45 11.21
C ARG A 181 4.37 -3.11 12.43
N ALA A 182 3.58 -3.87 13.20
CA ALA A 182 4.07 -4.58 14.38
C ALA A 182 4.95 -5.77 14.00
N ARG A 183 4.56 -6.53 12.97
CA ARG A 183 5.32 -7.69 12.48
C ARG A 183 6.70 -7.30 11.93
N ASP A 184 6.75 -6.30 11.06
CA ASP A 184 8.00 -5.82 10.47
C ASP A 184 8.92 -5.24 11.57
N LEU A 185 8.37 -4.49 12.53
CA LEU A 185 9.15 -3.96 13.67
C LEU A 185 9.79 -5.09 14.51
N HIS A 186 9.00 -6.10 14.88
CA HIS A 186 9.49 -7.25 15.63
C HIS A 186 10.55 -8.04 14.86
N ALA A 187 10.34 -8.26 13.56
CA ALA A 187 11.30 -8.94 12.70
C ALA A 187 12.63 -8.19 12.64
N PHE A 188 12.61 -6.86 12.41
CA PHE A 188 13.82 -6.05 12.40
C PHE A 188 14.54 -6.02 13.76
N GLN A 189 13.80 -5.95 14.87
CA GLN A 189 14.39 -6.03 16.21
C GLN A 189 15.08 -7.38 16.45
N THR A 190 14.46 -8.49 16.02
CA THR A 190 15.02 -9.83 16.15
C THR A 190 16.33 -9.96 15.36
N ILE A 191 16.32 -9.52 14.10
CA ILE A 191 17.51 -9.53 13.23
C ILE A 191 18.62 -8.67 13.84
N ARG A 192 18.30 -7.44 14.24
CA ARG A 192 19.28 -6.54 14.87
C ARG A 192 19.89 -7.17 16.11
N ASN A 193 19.07 -7.75 16.99
CA ASN A 193 19.57 -8.33 18.24
C ASN A 193 20.46 -9.55 17.99
N ALA A 194 20.19 -10.35 16.94
CA ALA A 194 21.00 -11.51 16.56
C ALA A 194 22.34 -11.11 15.90
N ASP A 195 22.32 -10.13 14.98
CA ASP A 195 23.51 -9.70 14.24
C ASP A 195 24.43 -8.79 15.07
N TRP A 196 23.87 -7.99 15.98
CA TRP A 196 24.63 -7.04 16.81
C TRP A 196 25.23 -7.68 18.08
N SER A 197 24.80 -8.90 18.43
CA SER A 197 25.43 -9.72 19.47
C SER A 197 26.59 -10.54 18.91
N GLY A 198 27.45 -9.96 18.05
CA GLY A 198 28.59 -10.65 17.44
C GLY A 198 29.39 -11.51 18.44
N PRO A 199 30.10 -12.56 17.99
CA PRO A 199 30.72 -13.55 18.88
C PRO A 199 31.54 -12.84 19.96
N THR A 200 31.25 -13.16 21.22
CA THR A 200 32.02 -12.72 22.37
C THR A 200 33.50 -12.95 22.04
N PRO A 201 34.36 -11.92 22.06
CA PRO A 201 35.78 -12.14 21.81
C PRO A 201 36.30 -13.20 22.79
N PRO A 202 37.12 -14.15 22.35
CA PRO A 202 37.69 -15.15 23.24
C PRO A 202 38.41 -14.44 24.39
N ALA A 203 38.15 -14.92 25.60
CA ALA A 203 38.69 -14.40 26.86
C ALA A 203 40.22 -14.46 26.90
#